data_AF-A0A7X4JUD9-F1
#
_entry.id   AF-A0A7X4JUD9-F1
#
_cell.length_a   1.000
_cell.length_b   1.000
_cell.length_c   1.000
_cell.angle_alpha   90.00
_cell.angle_beta   90.00
_cell.angle_gamma   90.00
#
_symmetry.space_group_name_H-M   'P 1'
#
loop_
_entity.id
_entity.type
_entity.pdbx_description
1 polymer ?
#
loop_
_entity_poly.entity_id
_entity_poly.type
_entity_poly.pdbx_seq_one_letter_code
_entity_poly.pdbx_strand_id
1 'polypeptide(L)'
;MQRTERRRRPSTGATYAWLVDSTAMVNHYYFYVFDDDFGPFFLKFCSYFPYNAKLCINGHEYLKRQLAKRGIGFEPLDNGILRCAAPEAMQRLADGLTAAKIDALLRKWLARLPHPFSATDREQGIRYDISILQAEFARTEVFDKPLAGRVFFEEVMRENLDMGRPDHVQLIFNRRVSRRTPTRYRTRVITDGVIPSLHVDYKHSRIKQYHKEGRALRTETVINDTYDFDVGRRLKNLDDLKQIGFAAN
;
A
#
# COMPACT_ATOMS: atom_id res chain seq x y z
N MET A 1 -4.37 22.50 -1.76
CA MET A 1 -5.65 21.95 -1.28
C MET A 1 -6.77 22.48 -2.17
N GLN A 2 -7.88 21.76 -2.33
CA GLN A 2 -8.97 22.26 -3.17
C GLN A 2 -9.90 23.18 -2.38
N ARG A 3 -10.20 24.35 -2.94
CA ARG A 3 -11.14 25.34 -2.42
C ARG A 3 -12.32 25.43 -3.38
N THR A 4 -13.51 25.72 -2.85
CA THR A 4 -14.67 25.98 -3.70
C THR A 4 -14.75 27.46 -4.06
N GLU A 5 -14.75 27.76 -5.36
CA GLU A 5 -15.09 29.06 -5.93
C GLU A 5 -16.44 28.99 -6.63
N ARG A 6 -17.16 30.12 -6.63
CA ARG A 6 -18.43 30.22 -7.33
C ARG A 6 -18.17 30.66 -8.77
N ARG A 7 -18.41 29.77 -9.74
CA ARG A 7 -18.37 30.10 -11.18
C ARG A 7 -19.78 30.22 -11.74
N ARG A 8 -19.93 30.88 -12.89
CA ARG A 8 -21.21 31.00 -13.61
C ARG A 8 -21.13 30.24 -14.93
N ARG A 9 -22.17 29.48 -15.27
CA ARG A 9 -22.27 28.83 -16.58
C ARG A 9 -22.41 29.90 -17.67
N PRO A 10 -21.58 29.89 -18.72
CA PRO A 10 -21.64 30.91 -19.78
C PRO A 10 -22.99 30.97 -20.49
N SER A 11 -23.66 29.83 -20.65
CA SER A 11 -24.92 29.72 -21.40
C SER A 11 -26.18 30.06 -20.60
N THR A 12 -26.16 29.89 -19.28
CA THR A 12 -27.37 29.97 -18.44
C THR A 12 -27.26 30.97 -17.28
N GLY A 13 -26.07 31.52 -17.03
CA GLY A 13 -25.81 32.43 -15.90
C GLY A 13 -25.86 31.77 -14.52
N ALA A 14 -26.31 30.52 -14.43
CA ALA A 14 -26.45 29.76 -13.19
C ALA A 14 -25.09 29.57 -12.50
N THR A 15 -25.06 29.82 -11.18
CA THR A 15 -23.84 29.64 -10.38
C THR A 15 -23.63 28.18 -10.00
N TYR A 16 -22.40 27.70 -10.08
CA TYR A 16 -22.00 26.37 -9.62
C TYR A 16 -20.70 26.44 -8.83
N ALA A 17 -20.53 25.48 -7.92
CA ALA A 17 -19.31 25.27 -7.17
C ALA A 17 -18.23 24.70 -8.10
N TRP A 18 -17.05 25.34 -8.13
CA TRP A 18 -15.89 24.86 -8.85
C TRP A 18 -14.73 24.67 -7.89
N LEU A 19 -14.04 23.53 -7.99
CA LEU A 19 -12.88 23.26 -7.18
C LEU A 19 -11.63 23.87 -7.85
N VAL A 20 -10.93 24.72 -7.11
CA VAL A 20 -9.64 25.30 -7.51
C VAL A 20 -8.55 24.91 -6.52
N ASP A 21 -7.33 24.76 -7.01
CA ASP A 21 -6.18 24.56 -6.13
C ASP A 21 -5.79 25.87 -5.46
N SER A 22 -5.69 25.84 -4.13
CA SER A 22 -5.35 26.97 -3.29
C SER A 22 -4.58 26.52 -2.04
N THR A 23 -3.94 27.47 -1.36
CA THR A 23 -3.25 27.25 -0.08
C THR A 23 -4.12 27.82 1.04
N ALA A 24 -4.55 26.96 1.94
CA ALA A 24 -5.32 27.33 3.13
C ALA A 24 -4.81 26.53 4.32
N MET A 25 -4.82 27.17 5.50
CA MET A 25 -4.52 26.49 6.75
C MET A 25 -5.76 25.75 7.22
N VAL A 26 -5.70 24.43 7.27
CA VAL A 26 -6.84 23.56 7.61
C VAL A 26 -6.45 22.59 8.71
N ASN A 27 -7.44 22.19 9.50
CA ASN A 27 -7.22 21.20 10.55
C ASN A 27 -7.23 19.79 9.97
N HIS A 28 -6.34 18.96 10.50
CA HIS A 28 -6.33 17.53 10.24
C HIS A 28 -6.51 16.77 11.55
N TYR A 29 -7.54 15.93 11.60
CA TYR A 29 -7.79 15.06 12.74
C TYR A 29 -7.22 13.68 12.45
N TYR A 30 -6.41 13.16 13.36
CA TYR A 30 -5.82 11.82 13.26
C TYR A 30 -6.40 10.94 14.36
N PHE A 31 -7.00 9.83 13.95
CA PHE A 31 -7.46 8.79 14.86
C PHE A 31 -6.53 7.59 14.71
N TYR A 32 -5.80 7.26 15.77
CA TYR A 32 -5.04 6.03 15.89
C TYR A 32 -5.91 5.03 16.64
N VAL A 33 -6.21 3.91 16.01
CA VAL A 33 -7.23 2.98 16.49
C VAL A 33 -6.69 1.56 16.44
N PHE A 34 -7.02 0.78 17.45
CA PHE A 34 -6.76 -0.65 17.47
C PHE A 34 -8.05 -1.40 17.14
N ASP A 35 -8.14 -1.96 15.93
CA ASP A 35 -9.26 -2.79 15.50
C ASP A 35 -9.04 -4.25 15.89
N ASP A 36 -10.13 -4.92 16.25
CA ASP A 36 -10.08 -6.32 16.65
C ASP A 36 -9.62 -7.26 15.52
N ASP A 37 -9.97 -6.99 14.26
CA ASP A 37 -9.61 -7.81 13.10
C ASP A 37 -8.32 -7.34 12.40
N PHE A 38 -8.09 -6.03 12.37
CA PHE A 38 -6.98 -5.42 11.61
C PHE A 38 -5.79 -5.01 12.48
N GLY A 39 -5.94 -4.94 13.80
CA GLY A 39 -4.91 -4.42 14.69
C GLY A 39 -4.79 -2.90 14.57
N PRO A 40 -3.60 -2.31 14.79
CA PRO A 40 -3.41 -0.87 14.70
C PRO A 40 -3.59 -0.37 13.26
N PHE A 41 -4.37 0.69 13.12
CA PHE A 41 -4.51 1.46 11.88
C PHE A 41 -4.68 2.94 12.22
N PHE A 42 -4.60 3.82 11.22
CA PHE A 42 -5.00 5.21 11.41
C PHE A 42 -5.99 5.68 10.35
N LEU A 43 -6.86 6.60 10.77
CA LEU A 43 -7.76 7.34 9.90
C LEU A 43 -7.55 8.84 10.10
N LYS A 44 -7.16 9.52 9.03
CA LYS A 44 -6.94 10.96 9.00
C LYS A 44 -8.11 11.63 8.26
N PHE A 45 -8.66 12.70 8.82
CA PHE A 45 -9.66 13.55 8.16
C PHE A 45 -9.13 14.95 7.90
N CYS A 46 -9.61 15.57 6.82
CA CYS A 46 -9.47 17.00 6.59
C CYS A 46 -10.75 17.72 7.05
N SER A 47 -10.60 18.81 7.82
CA SER A 47 -11.74 19.58 8.33
C SER A 47 -12.43 20.46 7.29
N TYR A 48 -11.92 20.51 6.06
CA TYR A 48 -12.41 21.41 5.03
C TYR A 48 -12.76 20.65 3.75
N PHE A 49 -13.85 21.08 3.11
CA PHE A 49 -14.42 20.46 1.91
C PHE A 49 -13.38 20.35 0.78
N PRO A 50 -13.16 19.18 0.16
CA PRO A 50 -14.07 18.04 0.08
C PRO A 50 -13.93 16.99 1.21
N TYR A 51 -13.37 17.35 2.36
CA TYR A 51 -13.29 16.51 3.56
C TYR A 51 -12.54 15.20 3.34
N ASN A 52 -11.51 15.24 2.49
CA ASN A 52 -10.71 14.07 2.16
C ASN A 52 -10.24 13.32 3.41
N ALA A 53 -10.32 11.99 3.34
CA ALA A 53 -9.85 11.10 4.39
C ALA A 53 -8.70 10.22 3.88
N LYS A 54 -7.81 9.81 4.78
CA LYS A 54 -6.74 8.84 4.51
C LYS A 54 -6.81 7.72 5.54
N LEU A 55 -7.17 6.53 5.08
CA LEU A 55 -7.07 5.27 5.83
C LEU A 55 -5.70 4.64 5.55
N CYS A 56 -4.99 4.23 6.59
CA CYS A 56 -3.77 3.45 6.48
C CYS A 56 -3.87 2.22 7.38
N ILE A 57 -3.65 1.05 6.79
CA ILE A 57 -3.74 -0.26 7.44
C ILE A 57 -2.43 -1.03 7.23
N ASN A 58 -2.14 -1.99 8.11
CA ASN A 58 -0.99 -2.89 7.96
C ASN A 58 -1.48 -4.33 7.76
N GLY A 59 -1.18 -4.92 6.60
CA GLY A 59 -1.58 -6.29 6.27
C GLY A 59 -0.95 -7.36 7.17
N HIS A 60 0.27 -7.12 7.68
CA HIS A 60 0.93 -8.03 8.62
C HIS A 60 0.25 -8.01 9.99
N GLU A 61 -0.18 -6.83 10.46
CA GLU A 61 -0.92 -6.73 11.72
C GLU A 61 -2.29 -7.41 11.62
N TYR A 62 -3.01 -7.21 10.50
CA TYR A 62 -4.21 -7.99 10.20
C TYR A 62 -3.91 -9.50 10.25
N LEU A 63 -2.84 -9.97 9.59
CA LEU A 63 -2.48 -11.40 9.60
C LEU A 63 -2.21 -11.93 11.02
N LYS A 64 -1.43 -11.20 11.83
CA LYS A 64 -1.16 -11.56 13.23
C LYS A 64 -2.46 -11.65 14.05
N ARG A 65 -3.39 -10.70 13.89
CA ARG A 65 -4.73 -10.76 14.53
C ARG A 65 -5.51 -11.99 14.08
N GLN A 66 -5.50 -12.29 12.79
CA GLN A 66 -6.23 -13.43 12.23
C GLN A 66 -5.67 -14.79 12.67
N LEU A 67 -4.34 -14.89 12.85
CA LEU A 67 -3.68 -16.08 13.42
C LEU A 67 -4.04 -16.26 14.91
N ALA A 68 -3.93 -15.18 15.70
CA ALA A 68 -4.26 -15.20 17.12
C ALA A 68 -5.72 -15.62 17.37
N LYS A 69 -6.67 -15.05 16.61
CA LYS A 69 -8.10 -15.41 16.70
C LYS A 69 -8.40 -16.87 16.39
N ARG A 70 -7.55 -17.53 15.59
CA ARG A 70 -7.69 -18.94 15.22
C ARG A 70 -6.88 -19.87 16.13
N GLY A 71 -6.18 -19.34 17.13
CA GLY A 71 -5.29 -20.12 18.00
C GLY A 71 -4.12 -20.75 17.25
N ILE A 72 -3.73 -20.19 16.10
CA ILE A 72 -2.57 -20.70 15.35
C ILE A 72 -1.32 -20.10 15.96
N GLY A 73 -0.44 -20.94 16.51
CA GLY A 73 0.83 -20.50 17.09
C GLY A 73 1.74 -19.88 16.03
N PHE A 74 2.29 -18.70 16.32
CA PHE A 74 3.25 -18.01 15.46
C PHE A 74 4.26 -17.20 16.28
N GLU A 75 5.43 -16.97 15.69
CA GLU A 75 6.47 -16.08 16.21
C GLU A 75 6.51 -14.83 15.32
N PRO A 76 6.26 -13.63 15.86
CA PRO A 76 6.24 -12.40 15.06
C PRO A 76 7.64 -12.00 14.61
N LEU A 77 7.71 -11.45 13.40
CA LEU A 77 8.77 -10.54 12.95
C LEU A 77 8.14 -9.13 12.92
N ASP A 78 8.89 -8.03 13.06
CA ASP A 78 8.33 -6.67 13.17
C ASP A 78 7.16 -6.42 12.17
N ASN A 79 7.47 -6.42 10.87
CA ASN A 79 6.47 -6.39 9.80
C ASN A 79 6.45 -7.73 9.06
N GLY A 80 6.27 -8.84 9.78
CA GLY A 80 6.28 -10.19 9.20
C GLY A 80 5.93 -11.30 10.20
N ILE A 81 6.15 -12.55 9.78
CA ILE A 81 6.01 -13.74 10.62
C ILE A 81 7.30 -14.53 10.47
N LEU A 82 7.97 -14.83 11.60
CA LEU A 82 9.21 -15.59 11.61
C LEU A 82 8.94 -17.10 11.54
N ARG A 83 7.98 -17.58 12.34
CA ARG A 83 7.55 -18.98 12.36
C ARG A 83 6.04 -19.07 12.50
N CYS A 84 5.45 -20.10 11.91
CA CYS A 84 4.03 -20.37 12.02
C CYS A 84 3.79 -21.88 12.10
N ALA A 85 2.94 -22.31 13.02
CA ALA A 85 2.58 -23.72 13.18
C ALA A 85 1.77 -24.27 11.98
N ALA A 86 1.11 -23.40 11.22
CA ALA A 86 0.33 -23.77 10.03
C ALA A 86 0.58 -22.79 8.88
N PRO A 87 1.72 -22.89 8.17
CA PRO A 87 2.11 -21.93 7.11
C PRO A 87 1.10 -21.82 5.97
N GLU A 88 0.50 -22.94 5.54
CA GLU A 88 -0.53 -22.89 4.49
C GLU A 88 -1.81 -22.16 4.95
N ALA A 89 -2.21 -22.38 6.20
CA ALA A 89 -3.35 -21.67 6.77
C ALA A 89 -3.03 -20.17 6.88
N MET A 90 -1.82 -19.81 7.30
CA MET A 90 -1.35 -18.42 7.32
C MET A 90 -1.42 -17.78 5.94
N GLN A 91 -0.95 -18.46 4.88
CA GLN A 91 -1.01 -17.92 3.52
C GLN A 91 -2.46 -17.68 3.08
N ARG A 92 -3.37 -18.65 3.31
CA ARG A 92 -4.81 -18.48 3.03
C ARG A 92 -5.42 -17.28 3.76
N LEU A 93 -4.96 -16.97 4.98
CA LEU A 93 -5.43 -15.81 5.74
C LEU A 93 -4.90 -14.50 5.18
N ALA A 94 -3.63 -14.47 4.75
CA ALA A 94 -3.03 -13.32 4.09
C ALA A 94 -3.76 -13.02 2.77
N ASP A 95 -3.97 -14.04 1.94
CA ASP A 95 -4.68 -13.93 0.66
C ASP A 95 -6.13 -13.46 0.85
N GLY A 96 -6.73 -13.86 1.98
CA GLY A 96 -8.09 -13.49 2.38
C GLY A 96 -8.27 -12.02 2.79
N LEU A 97 -7.26 -11.15 2.74
CA LEU A 97 -7.42 -9.70 2.94
C LEU A 97 -7.98 -9.06 1.65
N THR A 98 -9.30 -8.88 1.56
CA THR A 98 -9.98 -8.41 0.35
C THR A 98 -10.35 -6.93 0.40
N ALA A 99 -10.64 -6.36 -0.78
CA ALA A 99 -11.23 -5.01 -0.91
C ALA A 99 -12.50 -4.86 -0.05
N ALA A 100 -13.36 -5.87 -0.01
CA ALA A 100 -14.59 -5.86 0.78
C ALA A 100 -14.32 -5.75 2.29
N LYS A 101 -13.28 -6.42 2.82
CA LYS A 101 -12.89 -6.31 4.23
C LYS A 101 -12.35 -4.92 4.57
N ILE A 102 -11.58 -4.32 3.66
CA ILE A 102 -11.05 -2.95 3.83
C ILE A 102 -12.19 -1.92 3.80
N ASP A 103 -13.15 -2.07 2.87
CA ASP A 103 -14.34 -1.22 2.86
C ASP A 103 -15.14 -1.37 4.15
N ALA A 104 -15.40 -2.61 4.58
CA ALA A 104 -16.11 -2.90 5.82
C ALA A 104 -15.42 -2.29 7.07
N LEU A 105 -14.09 -2.33 7.15
CA LEU A 105 -13.33 -1.64 8.19
C LEU A 105 -13.61 -0.14 8.17
N LEU A 106 -13.52 0.51 7.00
CA LEU A 106 -13.80 1.94 6.89
C LEU A 106 -15.24 2.26 7.29
N ARG A 107 -16.23 1.50 6.80
CA ARG A 107 -17.64 1.73 7.14
C ARG A 107 -17.92 1.58 8.63
N LYS A 108 -17.35 0.54 9.26
CA LYS A 108 -17.43 0.29 10.71
C LYS A 108 -16.93 1.50 11.51
N TRP A 109 -15.79 2.07 11.13
CA TRP A 109 -15.20 3.18 11.88
C TRP A 109 -15.77 4.55 11.53
N LEU A 110 -16.26 4.76 10.30
CA LEU A 110 -17.06 5.94 9.97
C LEU A 110 -18.37 6.00 10.78
N ALA A 111 -18.96 4.86 11.13
CA ALA A 111 -20.13 4.84 12.00
C ALA A 111 -19.83 5.24 13.46
N ARG A 112 -18.55 5.24 13.88
CA ARG A 112 -18.13 5.45 15.28
C ARG A 112 -17.37 6.76 15.50
N LEU A 113 -16.56 7.17 14.52
CA LEU A 113 -15.71 8.35 14.63
C LEU A 113 -16.45 9.59 14.11
N PRO A 114 -16.18 10.78 14.69
CA PRO A 114 -16.78 12.01 14.21
C PRO A 114 -16.24 12.33 12.80
N HIS A 115 -17.14 12.49 11.82
CA HIS A 115 -16.82 12.92 10.47
C HIS A 115 -17.97 13.74 9.85
N PRO A 116 -17.74 14.50 8.77
CA PRO A 116 -18.69 15.50 8.27
C PRO A 116 -20.00 14.99 7.66
N PHE A 117 -20.16 13.68 7.43
CA PHE A 117 -21.38 13.14 6.80
C PHE A 117 -22.21 12.41 7.85
N SER A 118 -23.44 12.84 8.04
CA SER A 118 -24.39 12.24 8.98
C SER A 118 -24.84 10.83 8.56
N ALA A 119 -25.59 10.13 9.41
CA ALA A 119 -26.22 8.86 9.04
C ALA A 119 -27.16 9.04 7.83
N THR A 120 -27.98 10.09 7.87
CA THR A 120 -28.91 10.46 6.78
C THR A 120 -28.18 10.72 5.46
N ASP A 121 -27.08 11.45 5.48
CA ASP A 121 -26.28 11.72 4.27
C ASP A 121 -25.77 10.41 3.64
N ARG A 122 -25.28 9.48 4.48
CA ARG A 122 -24.78 8.19 4.01
C ARG A 122 -25.90 7.29 3.48
N GLU A 123 -27.09 7.35 4.05
CA GLU A 123 -28.27 6.63 3.53
C GLU A 123 -28.67 7.15 2.15
N GLN A 124 -28.51 8.46 1.91
CA GLN A 124 -28.72 9.09 0.60
C GLN A 124 -27.58 8.87 -0.41
N GLY A 125 -26.55 8.10 -0.04
CA GLY A 125 -25.43 7.77 -0.92
C GLY A 125 -24.26 8.76 -0.87
N ILE A 126 -24.31 9.79 -0.03
CA ILE A 126 -23.19 10.72 0.18
C ILE A 126 -22.16 10.02 1.08
N ARG A 127 -21.21 9.34 0.45
CA ARG A 127 -20.20 8.51 1.12
C ARG A 127 -18.81 8.76 0.54
N TYR A 128 -17.81 8.43 1.35
CA TYR A 128 -16.44 8.29 0.85
C TYR A 128 -16.36 7.10 -0.13
N ASP A 129 -15.90 7.37 -1.34
CA ASP A 129 -15.39 6.35 -2.25
C ASP A 129 -13.90 6.12 -1.97
N ILE A 130 -13.43 4.88 -2.07
CA ILE A 130 -12.08 4.50 -1.63
C ILE A 130 -11.17 4.37 -2.85
N SER A 131 -10.10 5.17 -2.86
CA SER A 131 -8.99 5.04 -3.80
C SER A 131 -7.70 4.59 -3.10
N ILE A 132 -6.95 3.72 -3.75
CA ILE A 132 -5.64 3.24 -3.35
C ILE A 132 -4.62 4.34 -3.68
N LEU A 133 -4.15 5.04 -2.64
CA LEU A 133 -3.10 6.05 -2.76
C LEU A 133 -1.71 5.41 -2.83
N GLN A 134 -1.50 4.33 -2.08
CA GLN A 134 -0.27 3.55 -2.02
C GLN A 134 -0.63 2.13 -1.60
N ALA A 135 -0.01 1.14 -2.22
CA ALA A 135 -0.11 -0.26 -1.83
C ALA A 135 1.29 -0.87 -1.75
N GLU A 136 1.54 -1.66 -0.70
CA GLU A 136 2.80 -2.36 -0.50
C GLU A 136 2.54 -3.86 -0.42
N PHE A 137 3.23 -4.62 -1.26
CA PHE A 137 3.11 -6.09 -1.34
C PHE A 137 4.47 -6.68 -1.00
N ALA A 138 4.52 -7.50 0.05
CA ALA A 138 5.75 -8.07 0.55
C ALA A 138 5.76 -9.59 0.41
N ARG A 139 6.89 -10.13 -0.05
CA ARG A 139 7.26 -11.54 0.05
C ARG A 139 8.39 -11.66 1.06
N THR A 140 8.22 -12.51 2.07
CA THR A 140 9.23 -12.76 3.10
C THR A 140 9.62 -14.22 3.10
N GLU A 141 10.88 -14.52 2.82
CA GLU A 141 11.45 -15.87 2.86
C GLU A 141 12.35 -15.98 4.08
N VAL A 142 11.94 -16.79 5.05
CA VAL A 142 12.68 -17.01 6.29
C VAL A 142 13.64 -18.18 6.09
N PHE A 143 14.90 -18.02 6.48
CA PHE A 143 15.92 -19.07 6.35
C PHE A 143 16.11 -19.84 7.66
N ASP A 144 16.13 -21.18 7.58
CA ASP A 144 16.42 -22.04 8.73
C ASP A 144 17.84 -21.89 9.27
N LYS A 145 18.79 -21.50 8.40
CA LYS A 145 20.19 -21.24 8.71
C LYS A 145 20.55 -19.78 8.38
N PRO A 146 20.41 -18.84 9.35
CA PRO A 146 20.58 -17.41 9.11
C PRO A 146 21.91 -17.02 8.47
N LEU A 147 23.01 -17.67 8.86
CA LEU A 147 24.34 -17.39 8.31
C LEU A 147 24.44 -17.75 6.82
N ALA A 148 23.89 -18.91 6.43
CA ALA A 148 23.83 -19.32 5.03
C ALA A 148 22.87 -18.42 4.22
N GLY A 149 21.76 -17.99 4.84
CA GLY A 149 20.85 -17.00 4.25
C GLY A 149 21.52 -15.66 3.95
N ARG A 150 22.41 -15.20 4.85
CA ARG A 150 23.21 -13.98 4.62
C ARG A 150 24.18 -14.13 3.44
N VAL A 151 24.89 -15.25 3.34
CA VAL A 151 25.81 -15.51 2.21
C VAL A 151 25.03 -15.60 0.89
N PHE A 152 23.93 -16.35 0.89
CA PHE A 152 23.02 -16.42 -0.27
C PHE A 152 22.53 -15.02 -0.68
N PHE A 153 22.14 -14.18 0.28
CA PHE A 153 21.71 -12.82 0.00
C PHE A 153 22.82 -11.96 -0.62
N GLU A 154 24.04 -12.03 -0.10
CA GLU A 154 25.18 -11.29 -0.66
C GLU A 154 25.47 -11.68 -2.11
N GLU A 155 25.34 -12.97 -2.46
CA GLU A 155 25.50 -13.44 -3.84
C GLU A 155 24.33 -13.01 -4.74
N VAL A 156 23.08 -13.20 -4.30
CA VAL A 156 21.88 -12.74 -5.04
C VAL A 156 21.94 -11.23 -5.31
N MET A 157 22.39 -10.44 -4.33
CA MET A 157 22.57 -9.00 -4.50
C MET A 157 23.62 -8.65 -5.56
N ARG A 158 24.74 -9.39 -5.62
CA ARG A 158 25.79 -9.17 -6.63
C ARG A 158 25.29 -9.50 -8.04
N GLU A 159 24.52 -10.58 -8.20
CA GLU A 159 24.00 -10.98 -9.51
C GLU A 159 22.88 -10.04 -10.01
N ASN A 160 22.14 -9.40 -9.10
CA ASN A 160 20.98 -8.57 -9.42
C ASN A 160 21.26 -7.05 -9.48
N LEU A 161 22.54 -6.64 -9.42
CA LEU A 161 22.99 -5.25 -9.55
C LEU A 161 22.48 -4.55 -10.83
N ASP A 162 22.31 -5.31 -11.92
CA ASP A 162 21.88 -4.80 -13.23
C ASP A 162 20.34 -4.78 -13.44
N MET A 163 19.53 -5.16 -12.45
CA MET A 163 18.06 -5.26 -12.58
C MET A 163 17.35 -3.93 -12.96
N GLY A 164 17.99 -2.79 -12.74
CA GLY A 164 17.43 -1.46 -13.03
C GLY A 164 17.67 -0.99 -14.45
N ARG A 165 18.35 -1.78 -15.29
CA ARG A 165 18.43 -1.53 -16.72
C ARG A 165 17.02 -1.60 -17.31
N PRO A 166 16.64 -0.68 -18.22
CA PRO A 166 15.29 -0.62 -18.77
C PRO A 166 14.76 -1.96 -19.28
N ASP A 167 15.59 -2.79 -19.89
CA ASP A 167 15.20 -4.10 -20.43
C ASP A 167 14.88 -5.15 -19.36
N HIS A 168 15.47 -5.04 -18.16
CA HIS A 168 15.16 -5.93 -17.03
C HIS A 168 13.95 -5.45 -16.24
N VAL A 169 13.77 -4.13 -16.11
CA VAL A 169 12.54 -3.55 -15.53
C VAL A 169 11.31 -3.90 -16.37
N GLN A 170 11.47 -4.02 -17.69
CA GLN A 170 10.41 -4.54 -18.57
C GLN A 170 9.96 -5.94 -18.19
N LEU A 171 10.91 -6.83 -17.84
CA LEU A 171 10.63 -8.22 -17.46
C LEU A 171 9.97 -8.29 -16.08
N ILE A 172 10.50 -7.56 -15.09
CA ILE A 172 10.00 -7.58 -13.70
C ILE A 172 8.55 -7.09 -13.61
N PHE A 173 8.21 -6.03 -14.37
CA PHE A 173 6.84 -5.50 -14.39
C PHE A 173 6.00 -6.03 -15.56
N ASN A 174 6.55 -6.90 -16.41
CA ASN A 174 5.94 -7.42 -17.63
C ASN A 174 5.30 -6.33 -18.52
N ARG A 175 6.03 -5.24 -18.80
CA ARG A 175 5.57 -4.10 -19.61
C ARG A 175 6.60 -3.70 -20.65
N ARG A 176 6.13 -3.26 -21.82
CA ARG A 176 6.98 -2.75 -22.91
C ARG A 176 7.46 -1.33 -22.58
N VAL A 177 8.77 -1.15 -22.43
CA VAL A 177 9.38 0.17 -22.28
C VAL A 177 9.86 0.63 -23.66
N SER A 178 9.53 1.87 -24.02
CA SER A 178 9.94 2.47 -25.29
C SER A 178 10.77 3.73 -25.04
N ARG A 179 11.51 4.20 -26.05
CA ARG A 179 12.23 5.50 -26.00
C ARG A 179 11.33 6.70 -25.64
N ARG A 180 10.01 6.59 -25.81
CA ARG A 180 9.03 7.64 -25.50
C ARG A 180 8.42 7.53 -24.10
N THR A 181 8.74 6.48 -23.33
CA THR A 181 8.20 6.30 -21.97
C THR A 181 8.90 7.27 -21.01
N PRO A 182 8.19 8.22 -20.36
CA PRO A 182 8.78 9.18 -19.43
C PRO A 182 9.51 8.47 -18.27
N THR A 183 10.71 8.94 -17.92
CA THR A 183 11.74 8.14 -17.21
C THR A 183 11.88 8.44 -15.71
N ARG A 184 11.84 7.37 -14.90
CA ARG A 184 12.76 7.08 -13.78
C ARG A 184 12.92 5.57 -13.67
N TYR A 185 13.99 5.04 -14.26
CA TYR A 185 14.46 3.67 -14.09
C TYR A 185 15.81 3.75 -13.41
N ARG A 186 15.95 3.15 -12.22
CA ARG A 186 17.22 3.19 -11.49
C ARG A 186 17.33 1.97 -10.59
N THR A 187 18.50 1.33 -10.61
CA THR A 187 18.92 0.50 -9.48
C THR A 187 19.77 1.33 -8.54
N ARG A 188 19.47 1.25 -7.25
CA ARG A 188 20.36 1.72 -6.20
C ARG A 188 20.66 0.56 -5.28
N VAL A 189 21.93 0.30 -5.04
CA VAL A 189 22.33 -0.43 -3.85
C VAL A 189 22.55 0.60 -2.77
N ILE A 190 21.78 0.51 -1.69
CA ILE A 190 21.98 1.34 -0.50
C ILE A 190 22.50 0.41 0.58
N THR A 191 23.74 0.65 0.99
CA THR A 191 24.33 0.06 2.19
C THR A 191 24.00 0.97 3.37
N ASP A 192 23.07 0.54 4.22
CA ASP A 192 22.84 1.14 5.54
C ASP A 192 23.51 0.24 6.58
N GLY A 193 24.60 0.71 7.19
CA GLY A 193 25.48 -0.11 8.01
C GLY A 193 26.11 -1.29 7.23
N VAL A 194 25.82 -2.53 7.65
CA VAL A 194 26.40 -3.79 7.11
C VAL A 194 25.38 -4.61 6.30
N ILE A 195 24.17 -4.11 6.09
CA ILE A 195 23.10 -4.81 5.35
C ILE A 195 22.87 -4.11 4.02
N PRO A 196 23.28 -4.71 2.89
CA PRO A 196 22.96 -4.14 1.59
C PRO A 196 21.44 -4.25 1.33
N SER A 197 20.91 -3.29 0.59
CA SER A 197 19.54 -3.32 0.08
C SER A 197 19.54 -2.97 -1.40
N LEU A 198 18.78 -3.74 -2.19
CA LEU A 198 18.55 -3.49 -3.61
C LEU A 198 17.26 -2.71 -3.77
N HIS A 199 17.35 -1.58 -4.47
CA HIS A 199 16.19 -0.77 -4.83
C HIS A 199 16.08 -0.73 -6.35
N VAL A 200 14.92 -1.08 -6.89
CA VAL A 200 14.60 -0.95 -8.32
C VAL A 200 13.42 0.02 -8.45
N ASP A 201 13.64 1.17 -9.07
CA ASP A 201 12.59 2.17 -9.31
C ASP A 201 11.96 1.98 -10.70
N TYR A 202 10.62 2.02 -10.76
CA TYR A 202 9.80 2.06 -11.99
C TYR A 202 8.76 3.16 -11.89
N LYS A 203 8.98 4.29 -12.58
CA LYS A 203 8.08 5.47 -12.52
C LYS A 203 7.86 5.94 -11.08
N HIS A 204 6.64 5.80 -10.53
CA HIS A 204 6.29 6.13 -9.14
C HIS A 204 6.29 4.91 -8.23
N SER A 205 6.56 3.72 -8.76
CA SER A 205 6.63 2.47 -8.02
C SER A 205 8.08 2.07 -7.76
N ARG A 206 8.32 1.28 -6.73
CA ARG A 206 9.66 0.81 -6.36
C ARG A 206 9.61 -0.57 -5.76
N ILE A 207 10.63 -1.37 -6.05
CA ILE A 207 10.90 -2.64 -5.40
C ILE A 207 12.07 -2.45 -4.46
N LYS A 208 11.96 -3.00 -3.26
CA LYS A 208 13.04 -3.05 -2.28
C LYS A 208 13.29 -4.49 -1.88
N GLN A 209 14.52 -4.95 -2.02
CA GLN A 209 14.94 -6.24 -1.50
C GLN A 209 16.02 -6.05 -0.44
N TYR A 210 15.83 -6.62 0.75
CA TYR A 210 16.75 -6.46 1.87
C TYR A 210 16.71 -7.65 2.83
N HIS A 211 17.78 -7.80 3.60
CA HIS A 211 17.85 -8.81 4.65
C HIS A 211 17.20 -8.25 5.94
N LYS A 212 16.06 -8.81 6.33
CA LYS A 212 15.30 -8.35 7.48
C LYS A 212 15.74 -9.07 8.75
N GLU A 213 16.12 -8.27 9.75
CA GLU A 213 16.45 -8.69 11.12
C GLU A 213 17.51 -9.81 11.20
N GLY A 214 18.35 -9.96 10.17
CA GLY A 214 19.33 -11.04 10.13
C GLY A 214 18.73 -12.44 9.91
N ARG A 215 17.44 -12.56 9.57
CA ARG A 215 16.69 -13.83 9.57
C ARG A 215 15.99 -14.16 8.27
N ALA A 216 15.58 -13.15 7.49
CA ALA A 216 14.73 -13.35 6.33
C ALA A 216 15.14 -12.46 5.15
N LEU A 217 14.93 -12.95 3.93
CA LEU A 217 14.94 -12.13 2.73
C LEU A 217 13.56 -11.52 2.54
N ARG A 218 13.52 -10.22 2.33
CA ARG A 218 12.29 -9.47 2.09
C ARG A 218 12.38 -8.85 0.70
N THR A 219 11.39 -9.12 -0.15
CA THR A 219 11.14 -8.34 -1.38
C THR A 219 9.81 -7.60 -1.21
N GLU A 220 9.80 -6.28 -1.35
CA GLU A 220 8.62 -5.43 -1.21
C GLU A 220 8.43 -4.57 -2.44
N THR A 221 7.28 -4.71 -3.09
CA THR A 221 6.85 -3.83 -4.17
C THR A 221 5.90 -2.77 -3.62
N VAL A 222 6.30 -1.50 -3.73
CA VAL A 222 5.51 -0.33 -3.37
C VAL A 222 4.98 0.32 -4.64
N ILE A 223 3.65 0.37 -4.77
CA ILE A 223 2.94 1.04 -5.86
C ILE A 223 2.37 2.35 -5.32
N ASN A 224 2.91 3.50 -5.76
CA ASN A 224 2.38 4.83 -5.39
C ASN A 224 1.44 5.44 -6.45
N ASP A 225 1.44 4.90 -7.67
CA ASP A 225 0.48 5.28 -8.70
C ASP A 225 0.02 4.05 -9.49
N THR A 226 -1.26 3.70 -9.39
CA THR A 226 -1.82 2.53 -10.07
C THR A 226 -1.85 2.71 -11.59
N TYR A 227 -1.90 3.95 -12.07
CA TYR A 227 -1.91 4.26 -13.50
C TYR A 227 -0.56 3.96 -14.16
N ASP A 228 0.52 3.80 -13.39
CA ASP A 228 1.79 3.31 -13.92
C ASP A 228 1.64 1.95 -14.62
N PHE A 229 0.60 1.19 -14.27
CA PHE A 229 0.27 -0.15 -14.74
C PHE A 229 -1.03 -0.25 -15.55
N ASP A 230 -1.61 0.89 -15.95
CA ASP A 230 -2.92 0.97 -16.63
C ASP A 230 -4.10 0.45 -15.79
N VAL A 231 -3.96 0.47 -14.45
CA VAL A 231 -4.99 0.06 -13.50
C VAL A 231 -5.59 1.29 -12.82
N GLY A 232 -6.91 1.38 -12.72
CA GLY A 232 -7.59 2.48 -12.02
C GLY A 232 -7.31 2.49 -10.50
N ARG A 233 -7.46 3.64 -9.85
CA ARG A 233 -7.13 3.77 -8.41
C ARG A 233 -8.20 3.26 -7.44
N ARG A 234 -9.40 2.87 -7.90
CA ARG A 234 -10.48 2.47 -6.98
C ARG A 234 -10.14 1.17 -6.27
N LEU A 235 -10.60 1.03 -5.02
CA LEU A 235 -10.33 -0.15 -4.17
C LEU A 235 -10.71 -1.49 -4.81
N LYS A 236 -11.73 -1.51 -5.69
CA LYS A 236 -12.11 -2.70 -6.46
C LYS A 236 -10.98 -3.31 -7.29
N ASN A 237 -9.96 -2.53 -7.63
CA ASN A 237 -8.80 -2.96 -8.42
C ASN A 237 -7.65 -3.50 -7.54
N LEU A 238 -7.88 -3.72 -6.23
CA LEU A 238 -6.86 -4.22 -5.32
C LEU A 238 -6.27 -5.56 -5.77
N ASP A 239 -7.10 -6.47 -6.30
CA ASP A 239 -6.63 -7.80 -6.70
C ASP A 239 -5.73 -7.75 -7.94
N ASP A 240 -6.01 -6.86 -8.91
CA ASP A 240 -5.10 -6.60 -10.04
C ASP A 240 -3.73 -6.09 -9.55
N LEU A 241 -3.74 -5.17 -8.57
CA LEU A 241 -2.51 -4.65 -7.98
C LEU A 241 -1.75 -5.69 -7.18
N LYS A 242 -2.44 -6.61 -6.49
CA LYS A 242 -1.81 -7.76 -5.83
C LYS A 242 -1.09 -8.64 -6.84
N GLN A 243 -1.74 -8.96 -7.96
CA GLN A 243 -1.12 -9.78 -9.00
C GLN A 243 0.15 -9.14 -9.53
N ILE A 244 0.12 -7.84 -9.82
CA ILE A 244 1.30 -7.08 -10.27
C ILE A 244 2.38 -7.05 -9.19
N GLY A 245 2.01 -6.69 -7.96
CA GLY A 245 2.95 -6.52 -6.85
C GLY A 245 3.62 -7.83 -6.43
N PHE A 246 2.89 -8.94 -6.41
CA PHE A 246 3.44 -10.25 -6.09
C PHE A 246 4.22 -10.87 -7.26
N ALA A 247 3.84 -10.62 -8.51
CA ALA A 247 4.63 -11.08 -9.67
C ALA A 247 5.99 -10.37 -9.77
N ALA A 248 6.08 -9.14 -9.27
CA ALA A 248 7.33 -8.37 -9.20
C ALA A 248 8.26 -8.81 -8.04
N ASN A 249 7.78 -9.62 -7.10
CA ASN A 249 8.50 -10.05 -5.89
C ASN A 249 9.14 -11.44 -6.02
#